data_AF-A0AAW1FF15-F1
#
_entry.id   AF-A0AAW1FF15-F1
#
_cell.length_a   1.000
_cell.length_b   1.000
_cell.length_c   1.000
_cell.angle_alpha   90.00
_cell.angle_beta   90.00
_cell.angle_gamma   90.00
#
_symmetry.space_group_name_H-M   'P 1'
#
loop_
_entity.id
_entity.type
_entity.pdbx_description
1 polymer ?
#
loop_
_entity_poly.entity_id
_entity_poly.type
_entity_poly.pdbx_seq_one_letter_code
_entity_poly.pdbx_strand_id
1 'polypeptide(L)' 'MFSDDVGRSINWKGVNGKKAFSQMASKTLLLYAVRKNHFTRAATDEILKHAIRWFNLAADRGSSRRRVTLPAGV' A
#
# COMPACT_ATOMS: atom_id res chain seq x y z
N MET A 1 -6.34 7.92 -3.06
CA MET A 1 -5.80 7.09 -4.17
C MET A 1 -5.90 5.60 -3.86
N PHE A 2 -6.30 5.20 -2.65
CA PHE A 2 -6.93 3.91 -2.41
C PHE A 2 -8.14 4.15 -1.50
N SER A 3 -9.37 4.02 -2.00
CA SER A 3 -10.55 4.19 -1.14
C SER A 3 -10.56 3.14 -0.02
N ASP A 4 -11.34 3.37 1.03
CA ASP A 4 -11.52 2.43 2.15
C ASP A 4 -11.85 1.01 1.64
N ASP A 5 -12.67 0.89 0.62
CA ASP A 5 -13.06 -0.39 0.01
C ASP A 5 -11.86 -1.09 -0.64
N VAL A 6 -11.02 -0.34 -1.34
CA VAL A 6 -9.79 -0.89 -1.90
C VAL A 6 -8.81 -1.26 -0.77
N GLY A 7 -8.67 -0.42 0.26
CA GLY A 7 -7.85 -0.70 1.43
C GLY A 7 -8.28 -1.95 2.22
N ARG A 8 -9.58 -2.30 2.19
CA ARG A 8 -10.12 -3.52 2.81
C ARG A 8 -9.84 -4.78 2.02
N SER A 9 -9.77 -4.71 0.69
CA SER A 9 -9.60 -5.86 -0.20
C SER A 9 -8.13 -6.23 -0.49
N ILE A 10 -7.18 -5.36 -0.12
CA ILE A 10 -5.75 -5.57 -0.40
C ILE A 10 -4.87 -5.46 0.85
N ASN A 11 -3.75 -6.19 0.85
CA ASN A 11 -2.65 -5.94 1.77
C ASN A 11 -1.31 -6.34 1.15
N TRP A 12 -0.21 -6.11 1.85
CA TRP A 12 1.10 -6.44 1.32
C TRP A 12 1.32 -7.95 1.14
N LYS A 13 0.87 -8.76 2.11
CA LYS A 13 1.20 -10.20 2.20
C LYS A 13 0.24 -11.14 1.47
N GLY A 14 -0.95 -10.69 1.10
CA GLY A 14 -2.05 -11.53 0.60
C GLY A 14 -2.78 -12.35 1.67
N VAL A 15 -2.76 -11.93 2.94
CA VAL A 15 -3.37 -12.69 4.05
C VAL A 15 -4.86 -12.38 4.23
N ASN A 16 -5.61 -13.29 4.86
CA ASN A 16 -7.05 -13.16 5.18
C ASN A 16 -7.94 -12.93 3.94
N GLY A 17 -7.66 -13.65 2.85
CA GLY A 17 -8.43 -13.54 1.60
C GLY A 17 -8.23 -12.23 0.84
N LYS A 18 -7.28 -11.38 1.26
CA LYS A 18 -6.98 -10.12 0.59
C LYS A 18 -5.97 -10.32 -0.53
N LYS A 19 -6.09 -9.53 -1.60
CA LYS A 19 -5.13 -9.54 -2.71
C LYS A 19 -3.77 -9.00 -2.25
N ALA A 20 -2.68 -9.70 -2.61
CA ALA A 20 -1.32 -9.26 -2.28
C ALA A 20 -0.87 -8.13 -3.21
N PHE A 21 -0.01 -7.22 -2.73
CA PHE A 21 0.63 -6.22 -3.59
C PHE A 21 1.39 -6.86 -4.76
N SER A 22 1.98 -8.04 -4.55
CA SER A 22 2.65 -8.82 -5.61
C SER A 22 1.75 -9.14 -6.80
N GLN A 23 0.43 -9.12 -6.61
CA GLN A 23 -0.59 -9.44 -7.61
C GLN A 23 -1.28 -8.18 -8.17
N MET A 24 -0.89 -6.99 -7.74
CA MET A 24 -1.51 -5.72 -8.15
C MET A 24 -0.82 -5.11 -9.37
N ALA A 25 -1.60 -4.52 -10.28
CA ALA A 25 -1.08 -3.78 -11.43
C ALA A 25 -0.15 -2.62 -11.03
N SER A 26 -0.38 -2.01 -9.86
CA SER A 26 0.48 -0.95 -9.31
C SER A 26 1.93 -1.39 -9.11
N LYS A 27 2.18 -2.67 -8.76
CA LYS A 27 3.55 -3.21 -8.69
C LYS A 27 4.20 -3.21 -10.07
N THR A 28 3.49 -3.70 -11.08
CA THR A 28 3.98 -3.76 -12.46
C THR A 28 4.31 -2.37 -12.98
N LEU A 29 3.43 -1.39 -12.76
CA LEU A 29 3.66 0.01 -13.16
C LEU A 29 4.88 0.62 -12.46
N LEU A 30 5.01 0.40 -11.15
CA LEU A 30 6.14 0.89 -10.37
C LEU A 30 7.48 0.33 -10.87
N LEU A 31 7.54 -1.01 -11.06
CA LEU A 31 8.74 -1.66 -11.56
C LEU A 31 9.08 -1.23 -12.99
N TYR A 32 8.07 -1.06 -13.84
CA TYR A 32 8.28 -0.55 -15.20
C TYR A 32 8.89 0.86 -15.20
N ALA A 33 8.34 1.78 -14.40
CA ALA A 33 8.84 3.15 -14.31
C ALA A 33 10.30 3.20 -13.81
N VAL A 34 10.61 2.42 -12.76
CA VAL A 34 11.96 2.35 -12.17
C VAL A 34 12.98 1.81 -13.16
N ARG A 35 12.64 0.73 -13.87
CA ARG A 35 13.52 0.07 -14.85
C ARG A 35 13.75 0.90 -16.11
N LYS A 36 12.78 1.73 -16.50
CA LYS A 36 12.88 2.60 -17.68
C LYS A 36 13.78 3.81 -17.45
N ASN A 37 14.04 4.20 -16.21
CA ASN A 37 14.90 5.33 -15.89
C ASN A 37 16.34 4.86 -15.61
N HIS A 38 17.30 5.43 -16.35
CA HIS A 38 18.71 5.07 -16.28
C HIS A 38 19.31 5.15 -14.87
N PHE A 39 18.91 6.15 -14.08
CA PHE A 39 19.43 6.39 -12.74
C PHE A 39 18.85 5.43 -11.69
N THR A 40 17.60 5.00 -11.87
CA THR A 40 16.88 4.20 -10.87
C THR A 40 16.76 2.73 -11.23
N ARG A 41 17.15 2.31 -12.44
CA ARG A 41 16.94 0.93 -12.94
C ARG A 41 17.49 -0.17 -12.02
N ALA A 42 18.60 0.11 -11.33
CA ALA A 42 19.22 -0.82 -10.39
C ALA A 42 18.46 -0.92 -9.05
N ALA A 43 17.63 0.06 -8.70
CA ALA A 43 16.91 0.14 -7.43
C ALA A 43 15.57 -0.64 -7.43
N THR A 44 15.51 -1.75 -8.17
CA THR A 44 14.27 -2.54 -8.36
C THR A 44 13.79 -3.17 -7.06
N ASP A 45 14.69 -3.57 -6.17
CA ASP A 45 14.32 -4.21 -4.90
C ASP A 45 14.08 -3.17 -3.79
N GLU A 46 14.85 -2.09 -3.80
CA GLU A 46 14.75 -0.96 -2.90
C GLU A 46 13.41 -0.26 -3.03
N ILE A 47 12.96 -0.02 -4.27
CA ILE A 47 11.68 0.65 -4.51
C ILE A 47 10.51 -0.16 -3.95
N LEU A 48 10.57 -1.49 -3.97
CA LEU A 48 9.54 -2.34 -3.38
C LEU A 48 9.50 -2.18 -1.86
N LYS A 49 10.66 -2.10 -1.19
CA LYS A 49 10.74 -1.82 0.26
C LYS A 49 10.13 -0.46 0.62
N HIS A 50 10.43 0.57 -0.18
CA HIS A 50 9.83 1.89 0.01
C HIS A 50 8.33 1.90 -0.26
N ALA A 51 7.87 1.19 -1.30
CA ALA A 51 6.45 1.04 -1.60
C ALA A 51 5.70 0.36 -0.47
N ILE A 52 6.25 -0.70 0.16
CA ILE A 52 5.69 -1.33 1.36
C ILE A 52 5.49 -0.32 2.48
N ARG A 53 6.57 0.41 2.80
CA ARG A 53 6.57 1.36 3.91
C ARG A 53 5.54 2.46 3.67
N TRP A 54 5.51 2.99 2.46
CA TRP A 54 4.49 3.95 2.05
C TRP A 54 3.08 3.34 2.18
N PHE A 55 2.87 2.11 1.69
CA PHE A 55 1.60 1.41 1.83
C PHE A 55 1.20 1.24 3.29
N ASN A 56 2.11 0.96 4.22
CA ASN A 56 1.74 0.80 5.62
C ASN A 56 1.42 2.14 6.32
N LEU A 57 1.97 3.24 5.83
CA LEU A 57 1.87 4.58 6.45
C LEU A 57 0.90 5.53 5.72
N ALA A 58 0.40 5.15 4.56
CA ALA A 58 -0.44 6.00 3.72
C ALA A 58 -1.70 6.45 4.48
N ALA A 59 -1.86 7.77 4.61
CA ALA A 59 -2.95 8.39 5.36
C ALA A 59 -4.34 8.11 4.76
N ASP A 60 -4.40 7.79 3.46
CA ASP A 60 -5.63 7.46 2.73
C ASP A 60 -6.04 5.99 2.85
N ARG A 61 -5.31 5.14 3.59
CA ARG A 61 -5.78 3.80 3.95
C ARG A 61 -6.81 3.88 5.07
N GLY A 62 -8.08 3.92 4.68
CA GLY A 62 -9.31 3.90 5.48
C GLY A 62 -9.52 2.81 6.54
N SER A 63 -8.47 2.31 7.17
CA SER A 63 -8.53 1.38 8.29
C SER A 63 -8.01 2.08 9.55
N SER A 64 -8.93 2.69 10.29
CA SER A 64 -9.01 2.52 11.74
C SER A 64 -7.71 2.68 12.55
N ARG A 65 -6.93 3.75 12.35
CA ARG A 65 -6.38 4.39 13.56
C ARG A 65 -7.60 4.85 14.32
N ARG A 66 -8.03 4.04 15.31
CA ARG A 66 -9.25 4.19 16.12
C ARG A 66 -9.80 5.60 15.96
N ARG A 67 -10.98 5.76 15.33
CA ARG A 67 -11.84 6.83 15.84
C ARG A 67 -11.93 6.51 17.32
N VAL A 68 -11.29 7.33 18.15
CA VAL A 68 -11.55 7.32 19.57
C VAL A 68 -13.01 7.74 19.63
N THR A 69 -13.90 6.76 19.62
CA THR A 69 -15.28 6.99 20.02
C THR A 69 -15.16 7.31 21.49
N LEU A 70 -15.02 8.59 21.82
CA LEU A 70 -15.26 9.05 23.17
C LEU A 70 -16.67 8.56 23.52
N PRO A 71 -16.87 7.86 24.65
CA PRO A 71 -18.21 7.47 25.05
C PRO A 71 -19.05 8.75 25.15
N ALA A 72 -20.17 8.78 24.46
CA ALA A 72 -21.16 9.83 24.60
C ALA A 72 -21.78 9.70 25.99
N GLY A 73 -21.38 10.58 26.91
CA GLY A 73 -21.98 10.69 28.23
C GLY A 73 -20.96 10.95 29.34
N VAL A 74 -20.69 12.23 29.57
CA VAL A 74 -20.49 12.81 30.91
C VAL A 74 -21.25 14.11 30.96
#